data_AF-A0A660MZL7-F1
#
_entry.id   AF-A0A660MZL7-F1
#
_cell.length_a   1.000
_cell.length_b   1.000
_cell.length_c   1.000
_cell.angle_alpha   90.00
_cell.angle_beta   90.00
_cell.angle_gamma   90.00
#
_symmetry.space_group_name_H-M   'P 1'
#
loop_
_entity.id
_entity.type
_entity.pdbx_description
1 polymer ?
#
loop_
_entity_poly.entity_id
_entity_poly.type
_entity_poly.pdbx_seq_one_letter_code
_entity_poly.pdbx_strand_id
1 'polypeptide(L)'
;FAAENWAAIAERISSQISAARMLLDHTAWVAYQDGELHLAIVSEKTKNTTKKEYFNRIASALSEAYQIPVHIQTQPFAEGNGWETPAMHRSRIAAENRAQAQALMEQDPAVQAIQQHFGATWDAESIALNA
;
A
#
# COMPACT_ATOMS: atom_id res chain seq x y z
N PHE A 1 -3.64 5.02 16.04
CA PHE A 1 -2.30 5.04 15.45
C PHE A 1 -1.66 3.68 15.73
N ALA A 2 -1.75 2.72 14.81
CA ALA A 2 -1.38 1.32 15.05
C ALA A 2 -0.89 0.65 13.75
N ALA A 3 -0.11 -0.43 13.89
CA ALA A 3 0.54 -1.14 12.77
C ALA A 3 -0.45 -1.69 11.74
N GLU A 4 -1.55 -2.30 12.20
CA GLU A 4 -2.62 -2.85 11.34
C GLU A 4 -3.26 -1.79 10.44
N ASN A 5 -3.28 -0.54 10.90
CA ASN A 5 -3.88 0.58 10.19
C ASN A 5 -2.85 1.32 9.33
N TRP A 6 -1.62 0.82 9.22
CA TRP A 6 -0.53 1.55 8.57
C TRP A 6 -0.84 1.90 7.11
N ALA A 7 -1.46 1.00 6.35
CA ALA A 7 -1.86 1.27 4.97
C ALA A 7 -2.88 2.43 4.89
N ALA A 8 -3.88 2.45 5.77
CA ALA A 8 -4.89 3.49 5.84
C ALA A 8 -4.32 4.84 6.34
N ILE A 9 -3.43 4.79 7.33
CA ILE A 9 -2.69 5.95 7.82
C ILE A 9 -1.88 6.56 6.66
N ALA A 10 -1.15 5.72 5.93
CA ALA A 10 -0.31 6.16 4.84
C ALA A 10 -1.12 6.78 3.69
N GLU A 11 -2.28 6.20 3.37
CA GLU A 11 -3.19 6.75 2.38
C GLU A 11 -3.75 8.12 2.80
N ARG A 12 -4.16 8.26 4.06
CA ARG A 12 -4.71 9.51 4.61
C ARG A 12 -3.74 10.69 4.48
N ILE A 13 -2.46 10.47 4.80
CA ILE A 13 -1.44 11.53 4.69
C ILE A 13 -0.84 11.65 3.29
N SER A 14 -1.10 10.69 2.39
CA SER A 14 -0.48 10.63 1.06
C SER A 14 -0.71 11.89 0.21
N SER A 15 -1.83 12.58 0.42
CA SER A 15 -2.17 13.85 -0.24
C SER A 15 -1.29 15.01 0.22
N GLN A 16 -0.79 14.99 1.46
CA GLN A 16 0.07 16.04 2.05
C GLN A 16 1.55 15.84 1.68
N ILE A 17 1.93 14.59 1.39
CA ILE A 17 3.33 14.18 1.26
C ILE A 17 3.69 13.65 -0.14
N SER A 18 3.13 14.21 -1.21
CA SER A 18 3.22 13.67 -2.58
C SER A 18 4.62 13.18 -3.01
N ALA A 19 5.68 13.95 -2.72
CA ALA A 19 7.07 13.57 -3.05
C ALA A 19 7.67 12.48 -2.12
N ALA A 20 7.18 12.37 -0.89
CA ALA A 20 7.57 11.33 0.08
C ALA A 20 6.62 10.12 0.09
N ARG A 21 5.52 10.17 -0.67
CA ARG A 21 4.54 9.06 -0.76
C ARG A 21 5.22 7.77 -1.16
N MET A 22 6.07 7.80 -2.18
CA MET A 22 6.80 6.61 -2.65
C MET A 22 7.65 5.98 -1.54
N LEU A 23 8.31 6.82 -0.72
CA LEU A 23 9.11 6.36 0.41
C LEU A 23 8.23 5.72 1.49
N LEU A 24 7.13 6.40 1.86
CA LEU A 24 6.16 5.90 2.82
C LEU A 24 5.59 4.55 2.41
N ASP A 25 5.33 4.39 1.12
CA ASP A 25 4.74 3.18 0.56
C ASP A 25 5.59 1.93 0.70
N HIS A 26 6.91 2.13 0.66
CA HIS A 26 7.94 1.10 0.81
C HIS A 26 8.49 1.05 2.24
N THR A 27 7.74 1.58 3.21
CA THR A 27 8.06 1.44 4.63
C THR A 27 7.03 0.59 5.34
N ALA A 28 7.47 -0.29 6.22
CA ALA A 28 6.60 -1.09 7.07
C ALA A 28 6.65 -0.58 8.51
N TRP A 29 5.51 -0.63 9.18
CA TRP A 29 5.43 -0.33 10.59
C TRP A 29 6.10 -1.43 11.41
N VAL A 30 7.06 -1.05 12.25
CA VAL A 30 7.74 -1.98 13.16
C VAL A 30 7.16 -1.83 14.57
N ALA A 31 7.21 -0.62 15.10
CA ALA A 31 6.74 -0.30 16.45
C ALA A 31 6.47 1.19 16.59
N TYR A 32 5.68 1.56 17.59
CA TYR A 32 5.54 2.94 18.04
C TYR A 32 5.64 2.97 19.56
N GLN A 33 6.65 3.67 20.08
CA GLN A 33 6.93 3.79 21.52
C GLN A 33 7.44 5.19 21.82
N ASP A 34 7.00 5.78 22.94
CA ASP A 34 7.48 7.09 23.43
C ASP A 34 7.44 8.25 22.40
N GLY A 35 6.50 8.21 21.44
CA GLY A 35 6.41 9.22 20.38
C GLY A 35 7.30 8.94 19.17
N GLU A 36 8.08 7.86 19.19
CA GLU A 36 8.95 7.41 18.11
C GLU A 36 8.30 6.25 17.33
N LEU A 37 8.05 6.50 16.04
CA LEU A 37 7.59 5.54 15.06
C LEU A 37 8.79 4.89 14.38
N HIS A 38 8.96 3.60 14.62
CA HIS A 38 9.96 2.77 13.98
C HIS A 38 9.40 2.22 12.67
N LEU A 39 10.04 2.58 11.56
CA LEU A 39 9.71 2.14 10.22
C LEU A 39 10.84 1.31 9.62
N ALA A 40 10.50 0.16 9.06
CA ALA A 40 11.40 -0.67 8.30
C ALA A 40 11.37 -0.25 6.83
N ILE A 41 12.52 0.09 6.25
CA ILE A 41 12.64 0.51 4.84
C ILE A 41 13.04 -0.68 3.99
N VAL A 42 12.27 -0.93 2.91
CA VAL A 42 12.66 -1.89 1.87
C VAL A 42 13.74 -1.24 0.98
N SER A 43 15.00 -1.53 1.29
CA SER A 43 16.20 -0.91 0.71
C SER A 43 16.29 -1.07 -0.81
N GLU A 44 15.81 -2.18 -1.34
CA GLU A 44 15.86 -2.49 -2.78
C GLU A 44 15.10 -1.48 -3.65
N LYS A 45 14.08 -0.81 -3.08
CA LYS A 45 13.22 0.13 -3.80
C LYS A 45 13.50 1.60 -3.48
N THR A 46 14.38 1.89 -2.51
CA THR A 46 14.49 3.23 -1.89
C THR A 46 15.91 3.80 -1.87
N LYS A 47 16.91 3.09 -2.42
CA LYS A 47 18.35 3.45 -2.43
C LYS A 47 18.68 4.91 -2.79
N ASN A 48 17.86 5.59 -3.60
CA ASN A 48 18.11 6.98 -4.03
C ASN A 48 17.17 8.02 -3.38
N THR A 49 16.23 7.60 -2.52
CA THR A 49 15.14 8.42 -1.97
C THR A 49 15.16 8.48 -0.44
N THR A 50 16.17 7.91 0.22
CA THR A 50 16.37 7.96 1.69
C THR A 50 16.85 9.33 2.17
N LYS A 51 16.24 10.42 1.70
CA LYS A 51 16.52 11.77 2.18
C LYS A 51 15.79 11.98 3.50
N LYS A 52 16.52 12.40 4.55
CA LYS A 52 15.95 12.75 5.87
C LYS A 52 14.78 13.73 5.77
N GLU A 53 14.79 14.62 4.78
CA GLU A 53 13.72 15.58 4.50
C GLU A 53 12.36 14.91 4.24
N TYR A 54 12.33 13.78 3.54
CA TYR A 54 11.07 13.06 3.28
C TYR A 54 10.51 12.43 4.54
N PHE A 55 11.36 11.86 5.39
CA PHE A 55 10.94 11.35 6.70
C PHE A 55 10.45 12.47 7.61
N ASN A 56 11.12 13.61 7.65
CA ASN A 56 10.64 14.77 8.39
C ASN A 56 9.26 15.22 7.91
N ARG A 57 9.04 15.24 6.58
CA ARG A 57 7.74 15.61 6.01
C ARG A 57 6.64 14.61 6.35
N ILE A 58 6.94 13.30 6.34
CA ILE A 58 6.02 12.26 6.80
C ILE A 58 5.71 12.46 8.29
N ALA A 59 6.74 12.65 9.12
CA ALA A 59 6.60 12.86 10.56
C ALA A 59 5.73 14.08 10.89
N SER A 60 5.93 15.20 10.19
CA SER A 60 5.09 16.40 10.33
C SER A 60 3.65 16.15 9.90
N ALA A 61 3.42 15.47 8.77
CA ALA A 61 2.07 15.15 8.31
C ALA A 61 1.34 14.20 9.28
N LEU A 62 2.03 13.19 9.81
CA LEU A 62 1.48 12.32 10.86
C LEU A 62 1.17 13.12 12.12
N SER A 63 2.07 14.03 12.51
CA SER A 63 1.89 14.84 13.72
C SER A 63 0.70 15.78 13.60
N GLU A 64 0.51 16.38 12.43
CA GLU A 64 -0.65 17.24 12.13
C GLU A 64 -1.95 16.42 12.06
N ALA A 65 -1.94 15.26 11.38
CA ALA A 65 -3.12 14.43 11.20
C ALA A 65 -3.62 13.78 12.49
N TYR A 66 -2.72 13.45 13.42
CA TYR A 66 -3.04 12.80 14.70
C TYR A 66 -2.91 13.73 15.91
N GLN A 67 -2.52 15.00 15.71
CA GLN A 67 -2.28 16.00 16.77
C GLN A 67 -1.34 15.52 17.88
N ILE A 68 -0.35 14.69 17.55
CA ILE A 68 0.65 14.13 18.48
C ILE A 68 2.05 14.36 17.90
N PRO A 69 3.09 14.63 18.71
CA PRO A 69 4.45 14.67 18.19
C PRO A 69 4.88 13.27 17.75
N VAL A 70 5.13 13.09 16.46
CA VAL A 70 5.63 11.85 15.87
C VAL A 70 7.06 12.06 15.39
N HIS A 71 7.98 11.25 15.88
CA HIS A 71 9.34 11.14 15.38
C HIS A 71 9.48 9.85 14.58
N ILE A 72 10.22 9.87 13.48
CA ILE A 72 10.40 8.67 12.65
C ILE A 72 11.83 8.16 12.79
N GLN A 73 11.95 6.93 13.24
CA GLN A 73 13.17 6.14 13.22
C GLN A 73 13.08 5.12 12.09
N THR A 74 14.21 4.87 11.43
CA THR A 74 14.23 3.98 10.28
C THR A 74 15.25 2.87 10.46
N GLN A 75 14.86 1.67 10.07
CA GLN A 75 15.70 0.47 10.15
C GLN A 75 15.61 -0.33 8.83
N PRO A 76 16.57 -1.21 8.53
CA PRO A 76 16.47 -2.10 7.38
C PRO A 76 15.26 -3.03 7.52
N PHE A 77 14.55 -3.26 6.42
CA PHE A 77 13.50 -4.27 6.36
C PHE A 77 14.11 -5.67 6.47
N ALA A 78 13.55 -6.47 7.37
CA ALA A 78 13.99 -7.82 7.67
C ALA A 78 12.83 -8.77 7.44
N GLU A 79 12.99 -9.64 6.45
CA GLU A 79 12.03 -10.67 6.10
C GLU A 79 11.84 -11.64 7.28
N GLY A 80 10.59 -12.07 7.53
CA GLY A 80 10.26 -13.00 8.62
C GLY A 80 9.63 -12.38 9.87
N ASN A 81 9.57 -11.05 10.00
CA ASN A 81 8.93 -10.37 11.14
C ASN A 81 7.41 -10.11 10.95
N GLY A 82 6.83 -10.57 9.85
CA GLY A 82 5.42 -10.30 9.51
C GLY A 82 5.14 -8.83 9.17
N TRP A 83 6.18 -8.04 8.88
CA TRP A 83 6.04 -6.65 8.48
C TRP A 83 5.40 -6.54 7.09
N GLU A 84 4.34 -5.75 6.98
CA GLU A 84 3.64 -5.48 5.73
C GLU A 84 3.79 -3.98 5.40
N THR A 85 4.23 -3.69 4.18
CA THR A 85 4.28 -2.31 3.67
C THR A 85 2.92 -1.92 3.06
N PRO A 86 2.55 -0.62 3.02
CA PRO A 86 1.35 -0.17 2.31
C PRO A 86 1.31 -0.61 0.85
N ALA A 87 2.48 -0.65 0.18
CA ALA A 87 2.62 -1.20 -1.17
C ALA A 87 2.15 -2.66 -1.23
N MET A 88 2.67 -3.51 -0.33
CA MET A 88 2.32 -4.93 -0.26
C MET A 88 0.85 -5.14 0.05
N HIS A 89 0.31 -4.38 1.01
CA HIS A 89 -1.10 -4.44 1.37
C HIS A 89 -1.99 -4.15 0.16
N ARG A 90 -1.73 -3.06 -0.56
CA ARG A 90 -2.53 -2.70 -1.76
C ARG A 90 -2.36 -3.70 -2.89
N SER A 91 -1.15 -4.23 -3.11
CA SER A 91 -0.95 -5.31 -4.09
C SER A 91 -1.76 -6.55 -3.73
N ARG A 92 -1.85 -6.92 -2.45
CA ARG A 92 -2.66 -8.04 -1.98
C ARG A 92 -4.15 -7.79 -2.27
N ILE A 93 -4.67 -6.65 -1.83
CA ILE A 93 -6.08 -6.27 -2.04
C ILE A 93 -6.41 -6.20 -3.54
N ALA A 94 -5.53 -5.66 -4.37
CA ALA A 94 -5.72 -5.60 -5.82
C ALA A 94 -5.74 -7.00 -6.45
N ALA A 95 -4.90 -7.92 -6.00
CA ALA A 95 -4.91 -9.31 -6.45
C ALA A 95 -6.18 -10.04 -6.02
N GLU A 96 -6.63 -9.86 -4.77
CA GLU A 96 -7.87 -10.43 -4.25
C GLU A 96 -9.10 -9.93 -5.02
N ASN A 97 -9.18 -8.62 -5.27
CA ASN A 97 -10.25 -8.03 -6.08
C ASN A 97 -10.26 -8.55 -7.52
N ARG A 98 -9.08 -8.71 -8.14
CA ARG A 98 -8.99 -9.30 -9.49
C ARG A 98 -9.47 -10.74 -9.51
N ALA A 99 -9.08 -11.56 -8.54
CA ALA A 99 -9.54 -12.95 -8.45
C ALA A 99 -11.05 -13.05 -8.22
N GLN A 100 -11.61 -12.19 -7.37
CA GLN A 100 -13.06 -12.10 -7.16
C GLN A 100 -13.80 -11.65 -8.43
N ALA A 101 -13.27 -10.65 -9.13
CA ALA A 101 -13.82 -10.18 -10.40
C ALA A 101 -13.85 -11.30 -11.45
N GLN A 102 -12.75 -12.05 -11.58
CA GLN A 102 -12.67 -13.19 -12.49
C GLN A 102 -13.72 -14.25 -12.13
N ALA A 103 -13.81 -14.65 -10.85
CA ALA A 103 -14.79 -15.64 -10.41
C ALA A 103 -16.25 -15.21 -10.66
N LEU A 104 -16.58 -13.93 -10.44
CA LEU A 104 -17.91 -13.38 -10.73
C LEU A 104 -18.20 -13.38 -12.24
N MET A 105 -17.23 -13.01 -13.07
CA MET A 105 -17.39 -13.01 -14.53
C MET A 105 -17.52 -14.43 -15.10
N GLU A 106 -16.79 -15.42 -14.57
CA GLU A 106 -16.90 -16.82 -15.00
C GLU A 106 -18.26 -17.45 -14.62
N GLN A 107 -18.85 -17.02 -13.51
CA GLN A 107 -20.16 -17.46 -13.04
C GLN A 107 -21.32 -16.71 -13.70
N ASP A 108 -21.05 -15.63 -14.43
CA ASP A 108 -22.08 -14.82 -15.06
C ASP A 108 -22.58 -15.46 -16.40
N PRO A 109 -23.87 -15.83 -16.49
CA PRO A 109 -24.41 -16.48 -17.69
C PRO A 109 -24.49 -15.54 -18.90
N ALA A 110 -24.50 -14.21 -18.71
CA ALA A 110 -24.46 -13.26 -19.82
C ALA A 110 -23.04 -13.20 -20.42
N VAL A 111 -21.99 -13.25 -19.60
CA VAL A 111 -20.59 -13.34 -20.05
C VAL A 111 -20.34 -14.64 -20.84
N GLN A 112 -20.88 -15.77 -20.38
CA GLN A 112 -20.80 -17.05 -21.10
C GLN A 112 -21.56 -16.99 -22.44
N ALA A 113 -22.74 -16.38 -22.46
CA ALA A 113 -23.52 -16.22 -23.70
C ALA A 113 -22.79 -15.33 -24.73
N ILE A 114 -22.09 -14.28 -24.29
CA ILE A 114 -21.28 -13.41 -25.15
C ILE A 114 -20.05 -14.15 -25.68
N GLN A 115 -19.33 -14.92 -24.84
CA GLN A 115 -18.22 -15.76 -25.31
C GLN A 115 -18.65 -16.77 -26.37
N GLN A 116 -19.78 -17.45 -26.15
CA GLN A 116 -20.33 -18.42 -27.09
C GLN A 116 -20.83 -17.76 -28.39
N HIS A 117 -21.40 -16.55 -28.30
CA HIS A 117 -21.87 -15.81 -29.48
C HIS A 117 -20.75 -15.18 -30.31
N PHE A 118 -19.68 -14.69 -29.68
CA PHE A 118 -18.64 -13.89 -30.35
C PHE A 118 -17.28 -14.60 -30.51
N GLY A 119 -17.11 -15.81 -29.98
CA GLY A 119 -15.87 -16.61 -30.14
C GLY A 119 -14.61 -15.92 -29.60
N ALA A 120 -14.77 -14.97 -28.68
CA ALA A 120 -13.69 -14.16 -28.15
C ALA A 120 -13.07 -14.80 -26.90
N THR A 121 -11.73 -14.80 -26.83
CA THR A 121 -10.96 -15.22 -25.64
C THR A 121 -10.66 -13.97 -24.82
N TRP A 122 -10.93 -14.00 -23.50
CA TRP A 122 -10.65 -12.86 -22.62
C TRP A 122 -9.15 -12.65 -22.44
N ASP A 123 -8.73 -11.40 -22.55
CA ASP A 123 -7.38 -10.98 -22.19
C ASP A 123 -7.33 -10.63 -20.69
N ALA A 124 -6.61 -11.43 -19.92
CA ALA A 124 -6.58 -11.35 -18.46
C ALA A 124 -5.92 -10.06 -17.91
N GLU A 125 -5.25 -9.26 -18.75
CA GLU A 125 -4.62 -8.00 -18.34
C GLU A 125 -5.58 -6.80 -18.34
N SER A 126 -6.76 -6.92 -18.94
CA SER A 126 -7.69 -5.77 -19.14
C SER A 126 -8.77 -5.61 -18.05
N ILE A 127 -8.74 -6.38 -16.96
CA ILE A 127 -9.77 -6.32 -15.91
C ILE A 127 -9.42 -5.23 -14.88
N ALA A 128 -10.12 -4.10 -14.96
CA ALA A 128 -10.19 -3.10 -13.90
C ALA A 128 -11.63 -3.00 -13.39
N LEU A 129 -11.85 -3.30 -12.11
CA LEU A 129 -13.13 -3.12 -11.46
C LEU A 129 -13.30 -1.63 -11.15
N ASN A 130 -14.18 -0.92 -11.89
CA ASN A 130 -14.57 0.43 -11.55
C ASN A 130 -15.82 0.34 -10.66
N ALA A 131 -15.64 0.63 -9.37
CA ALA A 131 -16.72 0.72 -8.38
C ALA A 131 -17.56 1.99 -8.56
#